data_AF-L8GPN3-F1
#
_entry.id   AF-L8GPN3-F1
#
_cell.length_a   1.000
_cell.length_b   1.000
_cell.length_c   1.000
_cell.angle_alpha   90.00
_cell.angle_beta   90.00
_cell.angle_gamma   90.00
#
_symmetry.space_group_name_H-M   'P 1'
#
loop_
_entity.id
_entity.type
_entity.pdbx_description
1 polymer ?
#
loop_
_entity_poly.entity_id
_entity_poly.type
_entity_poly.pdbx_seq_one_letter_code
_entity_poly.pdbx_strand_id
1 'polypeptide(L)'
;MEKHNEGEGGGTTSKEEIEAAMRELREASHLTLANVLKRLRFEEEDVVAVFLVGSRLWGSAMFDSDYDFIIVHRCPTAKRPPHATLHNGEIDASAVHVDEFKKRVEEDHEFYELLCLWLPADYRWKDAPLPSSSSSSSSSSKSSAKKKASPALSSSSSSTKPQTSFVESIRRSFVLNPSRLYASIEEETARDWRVAQKFMEKGSPDRGKKILVHALRLLLLAIQLARDGTMHDLHAAQRFHHDVFFPGKTNKTTEDEESWSHYNARYRPVFDDLRRQLHDLCATQGRPQQQQTLRHEEKKDDEEPRVEVQPRTLTPAAIASRIKAKGLEKLRWYCQLCGEQFPDESGFKRHITTESHQRRMASFAGQPLVAKVEEKEEGDEEEAEAEQKKQGKPQQAGRGKQQRGRGRGRGRGRGGSQ
;
A
#
# COMPACT_ATOMS: atom_id res chain seq x y z
N MET A 1 30.92 36.24 -4.45
CA MET A 1 29.64 35.91 -5.11
C MET A 1 29.71 34.48 -5.59
N GLU A 2 29.61 33.53 -4.65
CA GLU A 2 29.43 32.11 -4.98
C GLU A 2 27.93 31.84 -4.86
N LYS A 3 27.30 31.48 -5.99
CA LYS A 3 25.90 31.08 -6.01
C LYS A 3 25.83 29.67 -5.48
N HIS A 4 25.36 29.54 -4.24
CA HIS A 4 24.85 28.29 -3.70
C HIS A 4 23.69 27.83 -4.58
N ASN A 5 23.86 26.68 -5.21
CA ASN A 5 22.80 25.96 -5.89
C ASN A 5 22.09 25.11 -4.84
N GLU A 6 21.09 25.70 -4.17
CA GLU A 6 20.16 24.96 -3.33
C GLU A 6 19.20 24.20 -4.23
N GLY A 7 19.57 22.97 -4.58
CA GLY A 7 18.66 22.01 -5.18
C GLY A 7 17.79 21.39 -4.10
N GLU A 8 16.54 21.84 -4.03
CA GLU A 8 15.44 21.18 -3.31
C GLU A 8 15.25 19.76 -3.86
N GLY A 9 15.94 18.78 -3.25
CA GLY A 9 15.88 17.37 -3.63
C GLY A 9 14.84 16.59 -2.82
N GLY A 10 13.56 16.86 -3.05
CA GLY A 10 12.45 16.02 -2.59
C GLY A 10 11.93 15.10 -3.70
N GLY A 11 12.84 14.45 -4.45
CA GLY A 11 12.46 13.58 -5.56
C GLY A 11 12.04 12.21 -5.05
N THR A 12 10.76 11.85 -5.16
CA THR A 12 10.33 10.46 -5.04
C THR A 12 11.03 9.67 -6.15
N THR A 13 11.94 8.76 -5.80
CA THR A 13 12.59 7.85 -6.75
C THR A 13 11.52 7.09 -7.52
N SER A 14 11.59 7.14 -8.84
CA SER A 14 10.65 6.46 -9.72
C SER A 14 10.77 4.93 -9.60
N LYS A 15 9.71 4.21 -9.97
CA LYS A 15 9.70 2.74 -9.98
C LYS A 15 10.86 2.19 -10.83
N GLU A 16 11.09 2.80 -11.99
CA GLU A 16 12.12 2.42 -12.94
C GLU A 16 13.54 2.60 -12.36
N GLU A 17 13.77 3.68 -11.62
CA GLU A 17 15.05 3.92 -10.92
C GLU A 17 15.30 2.89 -9.82
N ILE A 18 14.27 2.53 -9.04
CA ILE A 18 14.37 1.49 -8.02
C ILE A 18 14.72 0.14 -8.66
N GLU A 19 14.00 -0.24 -9.73
CA GLU A 19 14.24 -1.50 -10.44
C GLU A 19 15.63 -1.58 -11.06
N ALA A 20 16.12 -0.46 -11.62
CA ALA A 20 17.48 -0.36 -12.16
C ALA A 20 18.54 -0.53 -11.05
N ALA A 21 18.39 0.16 -9.93
CA ALA A 21 19.31 0.04 -8.79
C ALA A 21 19.32 -1.39 -8.22
N MET A 22 18.16 -2.03 -8.08
CA MET A 22 18.07 -3.43 -7.62
C MET A 22 18.70 -4.40 -8.62
N ARG A 23 18.65 -4.12 -9.92
CA ARG A 23 19.33 -4.92 -10.94
C ARG A 23 20.84 -4.82 -10.81
N GLU A 24 21.38 -3.61 -10.70
CA GLU A 24 22.82 -3.37 -10.50
C GLU A 24 23.36 -4.09 -9.25
N LEU A 25 22.63 -3.99 -8.13
CA LEU A 25 22.98 -4.69 -6.89
C LEU A 25 22.97 -6.22 -7.03
N ARG A 26 22.16 -6.79 -7.91
CA ARG A 26 22.16 -8.24 -8.18
C ARG A 26 23.32 -8.65 -9.07
N GLU A 27 23.61 -7.86 -10.10
CA GLU A 27 24.72 -8.13 -11.02
C GLU A 27 26.07 -8.05 -10.30
N ALA A 28 26.20 -7.16 -9.31
CA ALA A 28 27.41 -7.01 -8.50
C ALA A 28 27.70 -8.19 -7.54
N SER A 29 26.71 -9.00 -7.15
CA SER A 29 26.90 -10.01 -6.09
C SER A 29 27.50 -11.33 -6.55
N HIS A 30 27.65 -11.55 -7.86
CA HIS A 30 28.07 -12.82 -8.48
C HIS A 30 27.27 -14.06 -8.03
N LEU A 31 26.13 -13.88 -7.35
CA LEU A 31 25.30 -14.98 -6.86
C LEU A 31 24.50 -15.59 -8.02
N THR A 32 24.61 -16.91 -8.19
CA THR A 32 23.94 -17.65 -9.27
C THR A 32 22.97 -18.68 -8.70
N LEU A 33 21.98 -19.09 -9.50
CA LEU A 33 21.05 -20.16 -9.13
C LEU A 33 21.78 -21.44 -8.67
N ALA A 34 22.79 -21.88 -9.43
CA ALA A 34 23.57 -23.08 -9.09
C ALA A 34 24.27 -22.94 -7.73
N ASN A 35 24.84 -21.75 -7.43
CA ASN A 35 25.48 -21.49 -6.14
C ASN A 35 24.47 -21.49 -4.98
N VAL A 36 23.28 -20.89 -5.18
CA VAL A 36 22.19 -20.89 -4.18
C VAL A 36 21.75 -22.32 -3.88
N LEU A 37 21.41 -23.11 -4.91
CA LEU A 37 20.95 -24.49 -4.73
C LEU A 37 22.00 -25.36 -4.06
N LYS A 38 23.27 -25.25 -4.46
CA LYS A 38 24.39 -25.97 -3.85
C LYS A 38 24.54 -25.65 -2.36
N ARG A 39 24.49 -24.37 -1.98
CA ARG A 39 24.61 -23.93 -0.56
C ARG A 39 23.45 -24.40 0.30
N LEU A 40 22.25 -24.44 -0.27
CA LEU A 40 21.02 -24.88 0.40
C LEU A 40 20.76 -26.39 0.27
N ARG A 41 21.71 -27.13 -0.33
CA ARG A 41 21.70 -28.59 -0.50
C ARG A 41 20.47 -29.09 -1.27
N PHE A 42 20.21 -28.46 -2.41
CA PHE A 42 19.24 -28.91 -3.40
C PHE A 42 19.94 -29.47 -4.63
N GLU A 43 19.43 -30.60 -5.12
CA GLU A 43 19.66 -31.05 -6.49
C GLU A 43 18.73 -30.26 -7.42
N GLU A 44 19.22 -29.82 -8.56
CA GLU A 44 18.47 -28.91 -9.43
C GLU A 44 17.20 -29.57 -9.99
N GLU A 45 17.24 -30.87 -10.24
CA GLU A 45 16.12 -31.68 -10.78
C GLU A 45 14.92 -31.73 -9.82
N ASP A 46 15.19 -31.65 -8.51
CA ASP A 46 14.16 -31.64 -7.47
C ASP A 46 13.51 -30.26 -7.30
N VAL A 47 14.09 -29.20 -7.87
CA VAL A 47 13.60 -27.83 -7.72
C VAL A 47 12.72 -27.45 -8.91
N VAL A 48 11.49 -27.01 -8.62
CA VAL A 48 10.50 -26.58 -9.62
C VAL A 48 10.65 -25.09 -9.92
N ALA A 49 10.72 -24.27 -8.87
CA ALA A 49 10.81 -22.83 -9.01
C ALA A 49 11.65 -22.21 -7.89
N VAL A 50 12.28 -21.08 -8.20
CA VAL A 50 13.09 -20.29 -7.26
C VAL A 50 12.74 -18.82 -7.47
N PHE A 51 12.28 -18.18 -6.41
CA PHE A 51 11.83 -16.80 -6.40
C PHE A 51 12.72 -15.96 -5.48
N LEU A 52 13.27 -14.88 -6.00
CA LEU A 52 13.96 -13.87 -5.19
C LEU A 52 12.91 -12.92 -4.59
N VAL A 53 12.92 -12.80 -3.27
CA VAL A 53 12.00 -11.93 -2.52
C VAL A 53 12.80 -11.00 -1.60
N GLY A 54 12.16 -10.46 -0.56
CA GLY A 54 12.85 -9.67 0.47
C GLY A 54 13.28 -8.28 0.02
N SER A 55 14.27 -7.72 0.70
CA SER A 55 14.71 -6.32 0.52
C SER A 55 15.03 -5.96 -0.93
N ARG A 56 15.55 -6.92 -1.70
CA ARG A 56 15.91 -6.77 -3.13
C ARG A 56 14.72 -6.73 -4.06
N LEU A 57 13.60 -7.33 -3.66
CA LEU A 57 12.30 -7.19 -4.32
C LEU A 57 11.62 -5.88 -3.95
N TRP A 58 11.74 -5.47 -2.69
CA TRP A 58 11.06 -4.30 -2.17
C TRP A 58 11.70 -2.97 -2.56
N GLY A 59 12.90 -2.98 -3.13
CA GLY A 59 13.63 -1.75 -3.43
C GLY A 59 14.31 -1.13 -2.21
N SER A 60 14.51 -1.90 -1.15
CA SER A 60 15.08 -1.44 0.13
C SER A 60 16.42 -2.10 0.47
N ALA A 61 17.01 -2.85 -0.47
CA ALA A 61 18.29 -3.51 -0.25
C ALA A 61 19.45 -2.52 -0.32
N MET A 62 20.46 -2.79 0.50
CA MET A 62 21.80 -2.23 0.43
C MET A 62 22.78 -3.29 -0.09
N PHE A 63 24.03 -2.90 -0.33
CA PHE A 63 25.05 -3.81 -0.89
C PHE A 63 25.31 -5.04 0.00
N ASP A 64 25.17 -4.88 1.32
CA ASP A 64 25.38 -5.91 2.35
C ASP A 64 24.10 -6.64 2.75
N SER A 65 22.96 -6.34 2.10
CA SER A 65 21.70 -7.03 2.38
C SER A 65 21.74 -8.48 1.92
N ASP A 66 21.13 -9.33 2.75
CA ASP A 66 20.87 -10.74 2.50
C ASP A 66 20.02 -10.98 1.24
N TYR A 67 19.92 -12.27 0.91
CA TYR A 67 19.10 -12.79 -0.17
C TYR A 67 18.04 -13.71 0.41
N ASP A 68 16.79 -13.27 0.33
CA ASP A 68 15.63 -14.07 0.68
C ASP A 68 15.07 -14.79 -0.55
N PHE A 69 14.88 -16.10 -0.45
CA PHE A 69 14.28 -16.91 -1.50
C PHE A 69 13.02 -17.64 -1.06
N ILE A 70 12.12 -17.90 -2.00
CA ILE A 70 11.11 -18.96 -1.89
C ILE A 70 11.49 -20.04 -2.90
N ILE A 71 11.69 -21.28 -2.44
CA ILE A 71 12.11 -22.41 -3.25
C ILE A 71 11.01 -23.46 -3.24
N VAL A 72 10.42 -23.71 -4.41
CA VAL A 72 9.42 -24.77 -4.59
C VAL A 72 10.11 -26.04 -5.06
N HIS A 73 9.97 -27.13 -4.30
CA HIS A 73 10.67 -28.38 -4.55
C HIS A 73 9.75 -29.62 -4.56
N ARG A 74 10.30 -30.72 -5.05
CA ARG A 74 9.69 -32.06 -5.07
C ARG A 74 10.46 -33.10 -4.27
N CYS A 75 11.44 -32.67 -3.47
CA CYS A 75 12.15 -33.57 -2.55
C CYS A 75 11.14 -34.35 -1.68
N PRO A 76 11.30 -35.68 -1.54
CA PRO A 76 10.44 -36.48 -0.69
C PRO A 76 10.34 -35.92 0.74
N THR A 77 9.14 -35.96 1.33
CA THR A 77 8.90 -35.41 2.67
C THR A 77 9.75 -36.07 3.77
N ALA A 78 10.19 -37.31 3.55
CA ALA A 78 11.14 -38.00 4.43
C ALA A 78 12.53 -37.33 4.46
N LYS A 79 12.93 -36.62 3.39
CA LYS A 79 14.20 -35.87 3.32
C LYS A 79 14.07 -34.44 3.82
N ARG A 80 12.90 -33.83 3.69
CA ARG A 80 12.64 -32.42 4.01
C ARG A 80 11.16 -32.24 4.32
N PRO A 81 10.78 -31.53 5.40
CA PRO A 81 9.36 -31.28 5.70
C PRO A 81 8.67 -30.48 4.57
N PRO A 82 7.33 -30.47 4.52
CA PRO A 82 6.57 -29.74 3.50
C PRO A 82 6.88 -28.24 3.44
N HIS A 83 7.30 -27.65 4.56
CA HIS A 83 7.76 -26.28 4.67
C HIS A 83 8.97 -26.22 5.62
N ALA A 84 10.04 -25.53 5.23
CA ALA A 84 11.23 -25.33 6.04
C ALA A 84 11.87 -23.96 5.79
N THR A 85 12.33 -23.31 6.86
CA THR A 85 13.26 -22.18 6.75
C THR A 85 14.70 -22.68 6.72
N LEU A 86 15.48 -22.19 5.77
CA LEU A 86 16.89 -22.50 5.60
C LEU A 86 17.72 -21.23 5.69
N HIS A 87 18.90 -21.36 6.29
CA HIS A 87 19.86 -20.28 6.41
C HIS A 87 21.27 -20.78 6.06
N ASN A 88 21.99 -20.03 5.24
CA ASN A 88 23.39 -20.27 4.92
C ASN A 88 24.10 -18.95 4.60
N GLY A 89 24.68 -18.30 5.60
CA GLY A 89 25.38 -17.02 5.43
C GLY A 89 24.40 -15.91 5.06
N GLU A 90 24.63 -15.23 3.95
CA GLU A 90 23.77 -14.17 3.40
C GLU A 90 22.55 -14.70 2.61
N ILE A 91 22.28 -16.01 2.65
CA ILE A 91 21.16 -16.64 1.95
C ILE A 91 20.17 -17.21 2.95
N ASP A 92 18.95 -16.70 2.89
CA ASP A 92 17.78 -17.22 3.57
C ASP A 92 16.78 -17.76 2.56
N ALA A 93 16.13 -18.88 2.88
CA ALA A 93 15.12 -19.46 1.99
C ALA A 93 13.97 -20.10 2.74
N SER A 94 12.75 -19.82 2.29
CA SER A 94 11.58 -20.63 2.57
C SER A 94 11.46 -21.74 1.52
N ALA A 95 11.76 -22.97 1.91
CA ALA A 95 11.62 -24.15 1.07
C ALA A 95 10.25 -24.77 1.26
N VAL A 96 9.49 -24.90 0.17
CA VAL A 96 8.10 -25.36 0.16
C VAL A 96 7.95 -26.52 -0.81
N HIS A 97 7.39 -27.63 -0.35
CA HIS A 97 7.03 -28.74 -1.23
C HIS A 97 5.94 -28.30 -2.21
N VAL A 98 5.96 -28.79 -3.45
CA VAL A 98 5.03 -28.35 -4.51
C VAL A 98 3.56 -28.47 -4.11
N ASP A 99 3.19 -29.54 -3.39
CA ASP A 99 1.81 -29.74 -2.94
C ASP A 99 1.43 -28.76 -1.81
N GLU A 100 2.35 -28.48 -0.89
CA GLU A 100 2.16 -27.49 0.16
C GLU A 100 2.07 -26.08 -0.43
N PHE A 101 2.88 -25.77 -1.44
CA PHE A 101 2.81 -24.48 -2.16
C PHE A 101 1.44 -24.28 -2.81
N LYS A 102 0.92 -25.31 -3.50
CA LYS A 102 -0.42 -25.25 -4.12
C LYS A 102 -1.50 -25.06 -3.07
N LYS A 103 -1.46 -25.82 -1.98
CA LYS A 103 -2.40 -25.67 -0.86
C LYS A 103 -2.36 -24.24 -0.29
N ARG A 104 -1.15 -23.71 -0.04
CA ARG A 104 -0.95 -22.36 0.48
C ARG A 104 -1.50 -21.27 -0.44
N VAL A 105 -1.40 -21.46 -1.76
CA VAL A 105 -2.00 -20.56 -2.76
C VAL A 105 -3.51 -20.71 -2.85
N GLU A 106 -4.00 -21.92 -3.10
CA GLU A 106 -5.37 -22.20 -3.51
C GLU A 106 -6.33 -22.27 -2.32
N GLU A 107 -5.88 -22.85 -1.22
CA GLU A 107 -6.67 -23.05 -0.02
C GLU A 107 -6.45 -21.93 0.99
N ASP A 108 -5.20 -21.71 1.42
CA ASP A 108 -4.89 -20.88 2.59
C ASP A 108 -4.75 -19.38 2.24
N HIS A 109 -4.44 -19.06 0.98
CA HIS A 109 -4.16 -17.69 0.52
C HIS A 109 -2.99 -17.02 1.26
N GLU A 110 -1.95 -17.80 1.56
CA GLU A 110 -0.72 -17.31 2.19
C GLU A 110 -0.02 -16.27 1.30
N PHE A 111 0.31 -15.13 1.89
CA PHE A 111 0.75 -13.95 1.14
C PHE A 111 1.98 -14.20 0.27
N TYR A 112 3.02 -14.84 0.81
CA TYR A 112 4.29 -15.01 0.11
C TYR A 112 4.18 -15.99 -1.06
N GLU A 113 3.40 -17.06 -0.94
CA GLU A 113 3.14 -17.98 -2.03
C GLU A 113 2.21 -17.36 -3.08
N LEU A 114 1.24 -16.53 -2.68
CA LEU A 114 0.45 -15.71 -3.61
C LEU A 114 1.36 -14.73 -4.36
N LEU A 115 2.25 -14.01 -3.68
CA LEU A 115 3.20 -13.06 -4.27
C LEU A 115 3.99 -13.68 -5.44
N CYS A 116 4.46 -14.92 -5.30
CA CYS A 116 5.18 -15.64 -6.35
C CYS A 116 4.41 -15.68 -7.68
N LEU A 117 3.07 -15.69 -7.64
CA LEU A 117 2.24 -15.66 -8.84
C LEU A 117 2.25 -14.33 -9.58
N TRP A 118 2.80 -13.24 -9.07
CA TRP A 118 2.85 -11.94 -9.78
C TRP A 118 4.24 -11.31 -9.82
N LEU A 119 5.29 -12.02 -9.40
CA LEU A 119 6.66 -11.52 -9.47
C LEU A 119 7.07 -11.19 -10.93
N PRO A 120 7.95 -10.20 -11.15
CA PRO A 120 8.56 -9.97 -12.47
C PRO A 120 9.49 -11.13 -12.87
N ALA A 121 9.83 -11.23 -14.16
CA ALA A 121 10.69 -12.30 -14.67
C ALA A 121 12.09 -12.30 -14.02
N ASP A 122 12.67 -11.12 -13.79
CA ASP A 122 14.00 -10.96 -13.16
C ASP A 122 14.07 -11.51 -11.72
N TYR A 123 12.91 -11.73 -11.07
CA TYR A 123 12.79 -12.30 -9.73
C TYR A 123 12.40 -13.79 -9.73
N ARG A 124 12.19 -14.39 -10.90
CA ARG A 124 11.95 -15.84 -11.09
C ARG A 124 13.21 -16.49 -11.64
N TRP A 125 14.14 -16.85 -10.75
CA TRP A 125 15.41 -17.48 -11.13
C TRP A 125 15.23 -18.88 -11.71
N LYS A 126 14.14 -19.56 -11.33
CA LYS A 126 13.67 -20.80 -11.96
C LYS A 126 12.15 -20.83 -11.97
N ASP A 127 11.55 -21.28 -13.06
CA ASP A 127 10.10 -21.48 -13.21
C ASP A 127 9.85 -22.61 -14.23
N ALA A 128 10.25 -23.83 -13.84
CA ALA A 128 10.21 -24.99 -14.73
C ALA A 128 8.78 -25.57 -14.82
N PRO A 129 8.31 -26.00 -16.01
CA PRO A 129 7.02 -26.68 -16.14
C PRO A 129 6.98 -27.95 -15.28
N LEU A 130 5.82 -28.26 -14.71
CA LEU A 130 5.63 -29.57 -14.09
C LEU A 130 5.63 -30.65 -15.18
N PRO A 131 6.29 -31.79 -14.97
CA PRO A 131 6.18 -32.90 -15.90
C PRO A 131 4.71 -33.29 -16.00
N SER A 132 4.20 -33.38 -17.23
CA SER A 132 2.86 -33.92 -17.48
C SER A 132 2.79 -35.29 -16.82
N SER A 133 1.78 -35.51 -15.98
CA SER A 133 1.48 -36.83 -15.42
C SER A 133 1.09 -37.79 -16.54
N SER A 134 2.08 -38.31 -17.28
CA SER A 134 1.88 -39.50 -18.07
C SER A 134 1.73 -40.65 -17.07
N SER A 135 0.53 -41.20 -17.04
CA SER A 135 0.19 -42.47 -16.39
C SER A 135 1.27 -43.51 -16.64
N SER A 136 2.17 -43.73 -15.68
CA SER A 136 3.06 -44.89 -15.66
C SER A 136 2.41 -46.00 -14.85
N SER A 137 1.34 -46.57 -15.40
CA SER A 137 1.01 -47.96 -15.14
C SER A 137 1.85 -48.81 -16.11
N SER A 138 3.06 -49.17 -15.70
CA SER A 138 3.74 -50.33 -16.28
C SER A 138 4.74 -50.89 -15.29
N SER A 139 4.24 -51.91 -14.60
CA SER A 139 4.97 -53.04 -14.09
C SER A 139 6.13 -53.49 -15.01
N SER A 140 7.17 -54.02 -14.35
CA SER A 140 7.88 -55.25 -14.71
C SER A 140 9.33 -55.13 -15.17
N SER A 141 10.17 -55.79 -14.36
CA SER A 141 11.15 -56.79 -14.79
C SER A 141 12.43 -56.34 -15.48
N LYS A 142 13.53 -56.63 -14.77
CA LYS A 142 14.89 -56.73 -15.29
C LYS A 142 14.94 -57.61 -16.54
N SER A 143 15.64 -57.16 -17.58
CA SER A 143 16.54 -58.03 -18.35
C SER A 143 17.47 -57.22 -19.25
N SER A 144 18.74 -57.56 -19.15
CA SER A 144 19.87 -57.01 -19.89
C SER A 144 19.89 -57.51 -21.33
N ALA A 145 20.13 -56.63 -22.31
CA ALA A 145 20.84 -57.00 -23.53
C ALA A 145 21.40 -55.76 -24.25
N LYS A 146 22.60 -55.97 -24.78
CA LYS A 146 23.56 -55.03 -25.35
C LYS A 146 23.51 -55.18 -26.88
N LYS A 147 23.41 -54.09 -27.67
CA LYS A 147 24.19 -53.87 -28.92
C LYS A 147 23.80 -52.61 -29.73
N LYS A 148 24.86 -51.85 -30.01
CA LYS A 148 25.32 -51.20 -31.26
C LYS A 148 24.42 -50.22 -32.04
N ALA A 149 25.05 -49.06 -32.26
CA ALA A 149 24.65 -47.92 -33.06
C ALA A 149 24.80 -48.10 -34.59
N SER A 150 23.99 -47.38 -35.37
CA SER A 150 24.40 -46.52 -36.49
C SER A 150 23.26 -45.56 -36.87
N PRO A 151 23.56 -44.37 -37.43
CA PRO A 151 22.63 -43.24 -37.45
C PRO A 151 21.88 -43.10 -38.77
N ALA A 152 20.58 -42.80 -38.71
CA ALA A 152 19.83 -42.25 -39.83
C ALA A 152 19.36 -40.85 -39.44
N LEU A 153 19.86 -39.86 -40.16
CA LEU A 153 19.38 -38.48 -40.12
C LEU A 153 17.95 -38.46 -40.67
N SER A 154 16.97 -38.26 -39.78
CA SER A 154 15.66 -37.75 -40.14
C SER A 154 15.41 -36.47 -39.36
N SER A 155 15.48 -35.36 -40.07
CA SER A 155 15.06 -34.03 -39.62
C SER A 155 13.55 -34.04 -39.41
N SER A 156 13.11 -34.48 -38.23
CA SER A 156 11.76 -34.25 -37.75
C SER A 156 11.77 -32.95 -36.94
N SER A 157 11.29 -31.88 -37.57
CA SER A 157 10.91 -30.65 -36.88
C SER A 157 9.68 -30.98 -36.01
N SER A 158 9.93 -31.47 -34.80
CA SER A 158 8.89 -31.66 -33.80
C SER A 158 8.41 -30.28 -33.37
N SER A 159 7.23 -29.90 -33.86
CA SER A 159 6.47 -28.76 -33.36
C SER A 159 6.04 -29.09 -31.93
N THR A 160 6.95 -28.94 -30.96
CA THR A 160 6.64 -29.04 -29.55
C THR A 160 5.80 -27.82 -29.16
N LYS A 161 4.55 -28.06 -28.74
CA LYS A 161 3.73 -27.00 -28.16
C LYS A 161 4.50 -26.40 -26.97
N PRO A 162 4.56 -25.07 -26.81
CA PRO A 162 5.27 -24.46 -25.70
C PRO A 162 4.66 -24.95 -24.38
N GLN A 163 5.48 -25.59 -23.54
CA GLN A 163 5.06 -26.01 -22.20
C GLN A 163 4.86 -24.77 -21.33
N THR A 164 3.71 -24.69 -20.64
CA THR A 164 3.40 -23.59 -19.71
C THR A 164 4.26 -23.71 -18.45
N SER A 165 4.81 -22.59 -17.98
CA SER A 165 5.62 -22.58 -16.74
C SER A 165 4.80 -22.99 -15.51
N PHE A 166 5.47 -23.34 -14.41
CA PHE A 166 4.81 -23.74 -13.17
C PHE A 166 3.91 -22.62 -12.63
N VAL A 167 4.43 -21.40 -12.56
CA VAL A 167 3.66 -20.24 -12.10
C VAL A 167 2.45 -19.99 -12.99
N GLU A 168 2.63 -20.00 -14.31
CA GLU A 168 1.54 -19.75 -15.25
C GLU A 168 0.48 -20.86 -15.20
N SER A 169 0.89 -22.10 -14.96
CA SER A 169 -0.03 -23.22 -14.75
C SER A 169 -0.93 -23.01 -13.53
N ILE A 170 -0.38 -22.54 -12.41
CA ILE A 170 -1.15 -22.26 -11.19
C ILE A 170 -2.00 -21.02 -11.38
N ARG A 171 -1.42 -19.94 -11.91
CA ARG A 171 -2.12 -18.65 -12.11
C ARG A 171 -3.37 -18.80 -12.97
N ARG A 172 -3.37 -19.68 -13.98
CA ARG A 172 -4.53 -19.93 -14.85
C ARG A 172 -5.71 -20.62 -14.15
N SER A 173 -5.44 -21.47 -13.15
CA SER A 173 -6.47 -22.16 -12.37
C SER A 173 -6.80 -21.45 -11.06
N PHE A 174 -5.99 -20.46 -10.67
CA PHE A 174 -6.17 -19.72 -9.43
C PHE A 174 -7.46 -18.89 -9.45
N VAL A 175 -8.24 -19.02 -8.37
CA VAL A 175 -9.43 -18.22 -8.12
C VAL A 175 -9.29 -17.59 -6.75
N LEU A 176 -9.27 -16.25 -6.72
CA LEU A 176 -9.16 -15.52 -5.46
C LEU A 176 -10.42 -15.72 -4.61
N ASN A 177 -10.23 -16.12 -3.35
CA ASN A 177 -11.25 -16.10 -2.32
C ASN A 177 -11.04 -14.86 -1.41
N PRO A 178 -11.89 -13.83 -1.54
CA PRO A 178 -11.67 -12.57 -0.81
C PRO A 178 -11.70 -12.73 0.71
N SER A 179 -12.55 -13.60 1.24
CA SER A 179 -12.65 -13.84 2.69
C SER A 179 -11.39 -14.51 3.25
N ARG A 180 -10.80 -15.45 2.50
CA ARG A 180 -9.55 -16.11 2.92
C ARG A 180 -8.35 -15.19 2.79
N LEU A 181 -8.27 -14.42 1.70
CA LEU A 181 -7.26 -13.37 1.55
C LEU A 181 -7.30 -12.40 2.73
N TYR A 182 -8.50 -11.88 3.07
CA TYR A 182 -8.65 -10.96 4.19
C TYR A 182 -8.21 -11.60 5.51
N ALA A 183 -8.67 -12.82 5.81
CA ALA A 183 -8.33 -13.50 7.06
C ALA A 183 -6.81 -13.72 7.22
N SER A 184 -6.14 -14.21 6.16
CA SER A 184 -4.68 -14.44 6.17
C SER A 184 -3.89 -13.14 6.38
N ILE A 185 -4.21 -12.09 5.62
CA ILE A 185 -3.51 -10.79 5.69
C ILE A 185 -3.78 -10.11 7.04
N GLU A 186 -5.01 -10.16 7.52
CA GLU A 186 -5.39 -9.59 8.81
C GLU A 186 -4.63 -10.25 9.97
N GLU A 187 -4.54 -11.58 9.98
CA GLU A 187 -3.79 -12.30 11.01
C GLU A 187 -2.29 -11.93 10.99
N GLU A 188 -1.65 -11.96 9.82
CA GLU A 188 -0.22 -11.69 9.67
C GLU A 188 0.10 -10.24 10.04
N THR A 189 -0.64 -9.28 9.51
CA THR A 189 -0.35 -7.85 9.72
C THR A 189 -0.64 -7.42 11.17
N ALA A 190 -1.64 -8.00 11.83
CA ALA A 190 -1.89 -7.78 13.25
C ALA A 190 -0.80 -8.42 14.13
N ARG A 191 -0.17 -9.52 13.68
CA ARG A 191 1.01 -10.10 14.32
C ARG A 191 2.21 -9.19 14.16
N ASP A 192 2.51 -8.76 12.94
CA ASP A 192 3.62 -7.87 12.63
C ASP A 192 3.54 -6.57 13.43
N TRP A 193 2.36 -5.95 13.52
CA TRP A 193 2.19 -4.72 14.31
C TRP A 193 2.62 -4.90 15.76
N ARG A 194 2.23 -6.02 16.40
CA ARG A 194 2.61 -6.35 17.78
C ARG A 194 4.09 -6.71 17.89
N VAL A 195 4.67 -7.36 16.88
CA VAL A 195 6.08 -7.75 16.87
C VAL A 195 6.97 -6.52 16.66
N ALA A 196 6.58 -5.59 15.80
CA ALA A 196 7.23 -4.31 15.58
C ALA A 196 7.35 -3.53 16.89
N GLN A 197 6.24 -3.39 17.63
CA GLN A 197 6.21 -2.80 18.97
C GLN A 197 7.25 -3.43 19.88
N LYS A 198 7.20 -4.77 20.02
CA LYS A 198 8.10 -5.51 20.91
C LYS A 198 9.58 -5.30 20.57
N PHE A 199 9.95 -5.23 19.30
CA PHE A 199 11.35 -5.02 18.92
C PHE A 199 11.81 -3.58 19.19
N MET A 200 10.96 -2.59 18.97
CA MET A 200 11.30 -1.20 19.30
C MET A 200 11.45 -1.03 20.82
N GLU A 201 10.52 -1.56 21.63
CA GLU A 201 10.56 -1.47 23.09
C GLU A 201 11.74 -2.24 23.71
N LYS A 202 12.24 -3.29 23.03
CA LYS A 202 13.39 -4.08 23.48
C LYS A 202 14.76 -3.56 23.01
N GLY A 203 14.80 -2.36 22.42
CA GLY A 203 16.06 -1.76 21.96
C GLY A 203 16.60 -2.32 20.64
N SER A 204 15.72 -2.83 19.77
CA SER A 204 16.03 -3.21 18.39
C SER A 204 15.16 -2.43 17.39
N PRO A 205 15.25 -1.09 17.38
CA PRO A 205 14.33 -0.23 16.64
C PRO A 205 14.33 -0.51 15.14
N ASP A 206 15.47 -0.74 14.51
CA ASP A 206 15.55 -1.02 13.06
C ASP A 206 14.79 -2.28 12.66
N ARG A 207 14.85 -3.33 13.47
CA ARG A 207 14.07 -4.54 13.24
C ARG A 207 12.57 -4.27 13.38
N GLY A 208 12.19 -3.48 14.38
CA GLY A 208 10.81 -3.03 14.56
C GLY A 208 10.32 -2.19 13.37
N LYS A 209 11.13 -1.24 12.90
CA LYS A 209 10.87 -0.38 11.73
C LYS A 209 10.67 -1.22 10.46
N LYS A 210 11.53 -2.23 10.22
CA LYS A 210 11.39 -3.16 9.08
C LYS A 210 10.06 -3.91 9.12
N ILE A 211 9.66 -4.43 10.28
CA ILE A 211 8.42 -5.19 10.47
C ILE A 211 7.19 -4.27 10.35
N LEU A 212 7.25 -3.04 10.85
CA LEU A 212 6.19 -2.04 10.65
C LEU A 212 5.93 -1.77 9.16
N VAL A 213 7.00 -1.53 8.39
CA VAL A 213 6.88 -1.31 6.94
C VAL A 213 6.42 -2.57 6.22
N HIS A 214 6.81 -3.76 6.70
CA HIS A 214 6.31 -5.03 6.19
C HIS A 214 4.79 -5.15 6.32
N ALA A 215 4.23 -4.87 7.50
CA ALA A 215 2.79 -4.90 7.73
C ALA A 215 2.02 -3.98 6.78
N LEU A 216 2.51 -2.75 6.57
CA LEU A 216 1.91 -1.81 5.61
C LEU A 216 1.99 -2.32 4.17
N ARG A 217 3.12 -2.95 3.79
CA ARG A 217 3.34 -3.52 2.46
C ARG A 217 2.34 -4.64 2.15
N LEU A 218 2.13 -5.55 3.10
CA LEU A 218 1.16 -6.65 2.95
C LEU A 218 -0.24 -6.13 2.65
N LEU A 219 -0.69 -5.11 3.41
CA LEU A 219 -1.99 -4.50 3.18
C LEU A 219 -2.10 -3.83 1.80
N LEU A 220 -1.09 -3.05 1.40
CA LEU A 220 -1.10 -2.37 0.09
C LEU A 220 -1.15 -3.36 -1.08
N LEU A 221 -0.40 -4.45 -0.98
CA LEU A 221 -0.35 -5.48 -2.01
C LEU A 221 -1.63 -6.33 -2.02
N ALA A 222 -2.17 -6.66 -0.85
CA ALA A 222 -3.47 -7.32 -0.74
C ALA A 222 -4.61 -6.48 -1.30
N ILE A 223 -4.58 -5.15 -1.11
CA ILE A 223 -5.56 -4.23 -1.71
C ILE A 223 -5.45 -4.25 -3.24
N GLN A 224 -4.24 -4.25 -3.81
CA GLN A 224 -4.06 -4.41 -5.27
C GLN A 224 -4.65 -5.74 -5.74
N LEU A 225 -4.33 -6.84 -5.04
CA LEU A 225 -4.83 -8.17 -5.40
C LEU A 225 -6.36 -8.27 -5.32
N ALA A 226 -6.96 -7.76 -4.24
CA ALA A 226 -8.41 -7.75 -4.07
C ALA A 226 -9.11 -6.87 -5.12
N ARG A 227 -8.58 -5.68 -5.40
CA ARG A 227 -9.21 -4.73 -6.33
C ARG A 227 -9.02 -5.11 -7.80
N ASP A 228 -7.79 -5.48 -8.16
CA ASP A 228 -7.34 -5.59 -9.55
C ASP A 228 -7.10 -7.05 -9.99
N GLY A 229 -7.18 -8.01 -9.06
CA GLY A 229 -6.84 -9.42 -9.32
C GLY A 229 -5.35 -9.66 -9.57
N THR A 230 -4.51 -8.64 -9.38
CA THR A 230 -3.06 -8.70 -9.65
C THR A 230 -2.29 -7.78 -8.70
N MET A 231 -1.00 -8.08 -8.47
CA MET A 231 -0.05 -7.18 -7.79
C MET A 231 0.88 -6.56 -8.83
N HIS A 232 0.69 -5.28 -9.14
CA HIS A 232 1.41 -4.59 -10.24
C HIS A 232 2.42 -3.55 -9.76
N ASP A 233 2.26 -3.02 -8.55
CA ASP A 233 3.21 -2.12 -7.90
C ASP A 233 3.77 -2.74 -6.62
N LEU A 234 4.85 -3.51 -6.77
CA LEU A 234 5.57 -4.15 -5.65
C LEU A 234 6.34 -3.14 -4.78
N HIS A 235 6.47 -1.90 -5.25
CA HIS A 235 7.16 -0.80 -4.56
C HIS A 235 6.18 0.17 -3.86
N ALA A 236 4.88 -0.14 -3.82
CA ALA A 236 3.85 0.72 -3.22
C ALA A 236 4.14 1.15 -1.77
N ALA A 237 4.91 0.34 -1.03
CA ALA A 237 5.31 0.63 0.35
C ALA A 237 6.60 1.48 0.47
N GLN A 238 7.28 1.79 -0.63
CA GLN A 238 8.59 2.44 -0.59
C GLN A 238 8.55 3.83 0.04
N ARG A 239 7.46 4.56 -0.13
CA ARG A 239 7.26 5.86 0.56
C ARG A 239 7.32 5.70 2.08
N PHE A 240 6.74 4.63 2.62
CA PHE A 240 6.74 4.35 4.05
C PHE A 240 8.11 3.86 4.51
N HIS A 241 8.80 3.06 3.70
CA HIS A 241 10.19 2.71 3.97
C HIS A 241 11.07 3.96 4.08
N HIS A 242 10.98 4.88 3.12
CA HIS A 242 11.75 6.11 3.12
C HIS A 242 11.41 7.00 4.32
N ASP A 243 10.12 7.19 4.61
CA ASP A 243 9.66 8.02 5.73
C ASP A 243 10.12 7.46 7.10
N VAL A 244 10.18 6.13 7.24
CA VAL A 244 10.60 5.46 8.48
C VAL A 244 12.12 5.46 8.68
N PHE A 245 12.90 5.23 7.62
CA PHE A 245 14.36 5.05 7.73
C PHE A 245 15.17 6.30 7.44
N PHE A 246 14.59 7.25 6.70
CA PHE A 246 15.24 8.50 6.32
C PHE A 246 14.31 9.69 6.63
N PRO A 247 13.92 9.87 7.91
CA PRO A 247 13.13 11.03 8.30
C PRO A 247 13.91 12.30 7.93
N GLY A 248 13.22 13.26 7.30
CA GLY A 248 13.83 14.51 6.86
C GLY A 248 14.58 15.16 8.03
N LYS A 249 15.87 15.47 7.82
CA LYS A 249 16.78 15.98 8.86
C LYS A 249 16.27 17.31 9.42
N THR A 250 15.50 17.28 10.50
CA THR A 250 15.43 18.40 11.43
C THR A 250 16.57 18.25 12.44
N ASN A 251 17.30 19.33 12.70
CA ASN A 251 18.50 19.34 13.54
C ASN A 251 18.18 19.00 15.01
N LYS A 252 18.03 17.71 15.30
CA LYS A 252 17.94 16.97 16.58
C LYS A 252 16.82 15.93 16.45
N THR A 253 17.17 14.70 16.13
CA THR A 253 16.33 13.55 16.48
C THR A 253 16.37 13.41 18.00
N THR A 254 15.28 13.73 18.68
CA THR A 254 15.15 13.45 20.11
C THR A 254 14.93 11.96 20.30
N GLU A 255 15.30 11.39 21.46
CA GLU A 255 15.06 9.97 21.79
C GLU A 255 13.57 9.58 21.64
N ASP A 256 12.67 10.57 21.76
CA ASP A 256 11.23 10.40 21.56
C ASP A 256 10.85 10.04 20.11
N GLU A 257 11.61 10.48 19.09
CA GLU A 257 11.33 10.24 17.66
C GLU A 257 11.68 8.82 17.19
N GLU A 258 12.43 8.05 18.00
CA GLU A 258 12.71 6.64 17.73
C GLU A 258 11.85 5.68 18.57
N SER A 259 10.93 6.22 19.37
CA SER A 259 10.06 5.43 20.23
C SER A 259 8.92 4.76 19.46
N TRP A 260 8.45 3.60 19.95
CA TRP A 260 7.22 2.99 19.43
C TRP A 260 6.02 3.96 19.47
N SER A 261 5.92 4.78 20.52
CA SER A 261 4.86 5.78 20.66
C SER A 261 4.80 6.74 19.49
N HIS A 262 5.96 7.22 19.01
CA HIS A 262 6.06 8.07 17.81
C HIS A 262 5.52 7.34 16.56
N TYR A 263 6.04 6.14 16.27
CA TYR A 263 5.62 5.37 15.10
C TYR A 263 4.15 4.95 15.16
N ASN A 264 3.66 4.53 16.33
CA ASN A 264 2.26 4.15 16.49
C ASN A 264 1.34 5.36 16.30
N ALA A 265 1.66 6.53 16.85
CA ALA A 265 0.86 7.74 16.64
C ALA A 265 0.77 8.13 15.15
N ARG A 266 1.89 8.01 14.42
CA ARG A 266 1.98 8.37 13.00
C ARG A 266 1.31 7.35 12.06
N TYR A 267 1.59 6.07 12.26
CA TYR A 267 1.23 5.03 11.29
C TYR A 267 0.00 4.21 11.66
N ARG A 268 -0.48 4.27 12.92
CA ARG A 268 -1.70 3.54 13.30
C ARG A 268 -2.93 3.96 12.49
N PRO A 269 -3.20 5.27 12.25
CA PRO A 269 -4.32 5.68 11.40
C PRO A 269 -4.20 5.14 9.97
N VAL A 270 -2.98 5.10 9.42
CA VAL A 270 -2.71 4.55 8.08
C VAL A 270 -2.96 3.05 8.05
N PHE A 271 -2.47 2.31 9.05
CA PHE A 271 -2.65 0.87 9.17
C PHE A 271 -4.13 0.49 9.29
N ASP A 272 -4.88 1.17 10.15
CA ASP A 272 -6.31 0.93 10.35
C ASP A 272 -7.14 1.32 9.12
N ASP A 273 -6.76 2.38 8.41
CA ASP A 273 -7.39 2.76 7.13
C ASP A 273 -7.15 1.70 6.05
N LEU A 274 -5.93 1.22 5.87
CA LEU A 274 -5.61 0.16 4.90
C LEU A 274 -6.33 -1.16 5.22
N ARG A 275 -6.40 -1.55 6.49
CA ARG A 275 -7.17 -2.73 6.93
C ARG A 275 -8.66 -2.60 6.60
N ARG A 276 -9.25 -1.42 6.87
CA ARG A 276 -10.64 -1.13 6.51
C ARG A 276 -10.87 -1.15 5.00
N GLN A 277 -9.97 -0.56 4.20
CA GLN A 277 -10.06 -0.62 2.74
C GLN A 277 -10.05 -2.06 2.23
N LEU A 278 -9.13 -2.90 2.74
CA LEU A 278 -9.07 -4.31 2.36
C LEU A 278 -10.35 -5.06 2.78
N HIS A 279 -10.82 -4.84 4.00
CA HIS A 279 -12.07 -5.41 4.49
C HIS A 279 -13.25 -5.07 3.56
N ASP A 280 -13.42 -3.80 3.20
CA ASP A 280 -14.54 -3.34 2.39
C ASP A 280 -14.48 -3.90 0.96
N LEU A 281 -13.28 -4.00 0.37
CA LEU A 281 -13.08 -4.67 -0.92
C LEU A 281 -13.45 -6.16 -0.85
N CYS A 282 -12.98 -6.87 0.17
CA CYS A 282 -13.27 -8.30 0.29
C CYS A 282 -14.75 -8.58 0.64
N ALA A 283 -15.38 -7.73 1.45
CA ALA A 283 -16.78 -7.84 1.84
C ALA A 283 -17.75 -7.56 0.68
N THR A 284 -17.40 -6.62 -0.21
CA THR A 284 -18.23 -6.29 -1.38
C THR A 284 -18.15 -7.37 -2.46
N GLN A 285 -16.98 -8.00 -2.64
CA GLN A 285 -16.79 -9.12 -3.57
C GLN A 285 -17.41 -10.45 -3.07
N GLY A 286 -17.60 -10.58 -1.76
CA GLY A 286 -18.27 -11.74 -1.15
C GLY A 286 -19.80 -11.72 -1.25
N ARG A 287 -20.42 -10.62 -1.69
CA ARG A 287 -21.86 -10.63 -2.00
C ARG A 287 -22.05 -11.23 -3.39
N PRO A 288 -22.89 -12.27 -3.56
CA PRO A 288 -23.40 -12.57 -4.90
C PRO A 288 -24.05 -11.27 -5.39
N GLN A 289 -23.62 -10.79 -6.56
CA GLN A 289 -24.33 -9.72 -7.25
C GLN A 289 -25.76 -10.22 -7.45
N GLN A 290 -26.67 -9.83 -6.56
CA GLN A 290 -28.07 -9.71 -6.94
C GLN A 290 -28.04 -8.73 -8.09
N GLN A 291 -28.22 -9.24 -9.31
CA GLN A 291 -28.61 -8.43 -10.43
C GLN A 291 -29.68 -7.48 -9.91
N GLN A 292 -29.33 -6.20 -9.85
CA GLN A 292 -30.33 -5.14 -9.83
C GLN A 292 -31.04 -5.26 -11.17
N THR A 293 -32.04 -6.13 -11.20
CA THR A 293 -33.15 -5.99 -12.11
C THR A 293 -33.75 -4.64 -11.76
N LEU A 294 -33.52 -3.66 -12.64
CA LEU A 294 -34.30 -2.45 -12.67
C LEU A 294 -35.76 -2.89 -12.65
N ARG A 295 -36.45 -2.68 -11.53
CA ARG A 295 -37.89 -2.80 -11.45
C ARG A 295 -38.46 -1.69 -12.32
N HIS A 296 -38.59 -1.95 -13.61
CA HIS A 296 -39.61 -1.29 -14.40
C HIS A 296 -40.94 -1.90 -13.98
N GLU A 297 -41.77 -1.09 -13.34
CA GLU A 297 -43.18 -1.39 -13.12
C GLU A 297 -43.85 -1.46 -14.50
N GLU A 298 -43.98 -2.68 -15.04
CA GLU A 298 -44.74 -2.90 -16.27
C GLU A 298 -46.23 -2.95 -15.94
N LYS A 299 -46.94 -1.91 -16.37
CA LYS A 299 -48.38 -1.94 -16.60
C LYS A 299 -48.69 -3.03 -17.63
N LYS A 300 -49.73 -3.78 -17.31
CA LYS A 300 -50.27 -4.91 -18.04
C LYS A 300 -51.21 -4.38 -19.11
N ASP A 301 -50.86 -4.50 -20.39
CA ASP A 301 -51.80 -4.37 -21.52
C ASP A 301 -51.41 -5.37 -22.63
N ASP A 302 -52.36 -6.26 -22.89
CA ASP A 302 -52.71 -7.14 -24.02
C ASP A 302 -51.77 -7.43 -25.24
N GLU A 303 -51.63 -8.74 -25.49
CA GLU A 303 -51.75 -9.53 -26.76
C GLU A 303 -50.91 -9.23 -28.05
N GLU A 304 -50.02 -10.21 -28.38
CA GLU A 304 -49.49 -10.70 -29.70
C GLU A 304 -48.63 -9.80 -30.68
N PRO A 305 -47.84 -10.37 -31.63
CA PRO A 305 -47.21 -11.70 -31.71
C PRO A 305 -45.68 -11.67 -32.05
N ARG A 306 -45.09 -12.87 -32.02
CA ARG A 306 -43.67 -13.28 -32.11
C ARG A 306 -43.00 -12.90 -33.45
N VAL A 307 -41.84 -12.21 -33.39
CA VAL A 307 -40.89 -12.07 -34.52
C VAL A 307 -39.48 -12.47 -34.07
N GLU A 308 -38.88 -13.40 -34.81
CA GLU A 308 -37.55 -13.97 -34.61
C GLU A 308 -36.46 -13.00 -35.12
N VAL A 309 -35.46 -12.63 -34.29
CA VAL A 309 -34.35 -11.74 -34.70
C VAL A 309 -32.99 -12.27 -34.23
N GLN A 310 -32.08 -12.39 -35.21
CA GLN A 310 -30.70 -12.89 -35.15
C GLN A 310 -29.71 -11.99 -34.35
N PRO A 311 -28.53 -12.50 -33.92
CA PRO A 311 -27.59 -11.77 -33.08
C PRO A 311 -26.88 -10.62 -33.79
N ARG A 312 -26.87 -9.44 -33.16
CA ARG A 312 -26.29 -8.19 -33.68
C ARG A 312 -24.76 -8.19 -33.58
N THR A 313 -24.10 -8.19 -34.72
CA THR A 313 -22.70 -7.76 -34.86
C THR A 313 -22.60 -6.24 -34.63
N LEU A 314 -21.61 -5.81 -33.84
CA LEU A 314 -21.36 -4.38 -33.59
C LEU A 314 -20.71 -3.74 -34.82
N THR A 315 -21.28 -2.65 -35.32
CA THR A 315 -20.77 -1.94 -36.50
C THR A 315 -19.50 -1.14 -36.18
N PRO A 316 -18.62 -0.90 -37.17
CA PRO A 316 -17.40 -0.10 -36.99
C PRO A 316 -17.66 1.31 -36.44
N ALA A 317 -18.84 1.90 -36.72
CA ALA A 317 -19.27 3.17 -36.15
C ALA A 317 -19.50 3.10 -34.64
N ALA A 318 -20.10 2.00 -34.14
CA ALA A 318 -20.28 1.78 -32.70
C ALA A 318 -18.94 1.52 -31.99
N ILE A 319 -17.96 0.95 -32.70
CA ILE A 319 -16.58 0.77 -32.21
C ILE A 319 -15.86 2.12 -32.16
N ALA A 320 -15.99 2.96 -33.19
CA ALA A 320 -15.38 4.30 -33.24
C ALA A 320 -15.94 5.23 -32.14
N SER A 321 -17.26 5.18 -31.88
CA SER A 321 -17.87 5.92 -30.77
C SER A 321 -17.41 5.42 -29.40
N ARG A 322 -17.18 4.10 -29.25
CA ARG A 322 -16.61 3.53 -28.03
C ARG A 322 -15.12 3.86 -27.84
N ILE A 323 -14.35 3.95 -28.92
CA ILE A 323 -12.93 4.37 -28.86
C ILE A 323 -12.84 5.86 -28.49
N LYS A 324 -13.73 6.71 -29.03
CA LYS A 324 -13.85 8.12 -28.60
C LYS A 324 -14.23 8.26 -27.12
N ALA A 325 -15.17 7.47 -26.62
CA ALA A 325 -15.55 7.47 -25.21
C ALA A 325 -14.45 6.94 -24.27
N LYS A 326 -13.46 6.22 -24.80
CA LYS A 326 -12.30 5.67 -24.06
C LYS A 326 -11.02 6.49 -24.26
N GLY A 327 -11.09 7.61 -24.98
CA GLY A 327 -9.96 8.52 -25.12
C GLY A 327 -9.67 9.24 -23.80
N LEU A 328 -8.68 8.75 -23.05
CA LEU A 328 -7.99 9.55 -22.03
C LEU A 328 -7.45 10.81 -22.71
N GLU A 329 -8.15 11.92 -22.53
CA GLU A 329 -7.61 13.23 -22.85
C GLU A 329 -6.43 13.49 -21.90
N LYS A 330 -5.26 13.74 -22.51
CA LYS A 330 -4.03 14.18 -21.83
C LYS A 330 -4.40 15.22 -20.77
N LEU A 331 -3.84 15.10 -19.56
CA LEU A 331 -4.03 15.97 -18.38
C LEU A 331 -3.67 17.45 -18.67
N ARG A 332 -4.44 18.12 -19.53
CA ARG A 332 -4.22 19.51 -19.91
C ARG A 332 -4.93 20.47 -18.96
N TRP A 333 -6.07 20.05 -18.42
CA TRP A 333 -6.95 20.87 -17.59
C TRP A 333 -7.21 20.16 -16.25
N TYR A 334 -6.18 20.03 -15.42
CA TYR A 334 -6.24 19.37 -14.10
C TYR A 334 -5.86 20.35 -13.00
N CYS A 335 -6.66 20.41 -11.93
CA CYS A 335 -6.34 21.22 -10.76
C CYS A 335 -5.60 20.38 -9.73
N GLN A 336 -4.29 20.62 -9.57
CA GLN A 336 -3.46 19.88 -8.63
C GLN A 336 -3.82 20.14 -7.16
N LEU A 337 -4.35 21.33 -6.86
CA LEU A 337 -4.79 21.69 -5.52
C LEU A 337 -6.11 21.00 -5.12
N CYS A 338 -7.00 20.76 -6.08
CA CYS A 338 -8.31 20.17 -5.83
C CYS A 338 -8.42 18.70 -6.20
N GLY A 339 -7.46 18.16 -6.96
CA GLY A 339 -7.48 16.79 -7.43
C GLY A 339 -8.47 16.52 -8.58
N GLU A 340 -9.02 17.55 -9.20
CA GLU A 340 -10.12 17.45 -10.17
C GLU A 340 -9.64 17.66 -11.63
N GLN A 341 -10.11 16.80 -12.55
CA GLN A 341 -9.87 16.93 -13.99
C GLN A 341 -11.08 17.55 -14.69
N PHE A 342 -10.82 18.47 -15.61
CA PHE A 342 -11.82 19.17 -16.40
C PHE A 342 -11.71 18.80 -17.88
N PRO A 343 -12.83 18.71 -18.60
CA PRO A 343 -12.84 18.35 -20.01
C PRO A 343 -12.29 19.47 -20.92
N ASP A 344 -12.41 20.73 -20.49
CA ASP A 344 -12.00 21.88 -21.30
C ASP A 344 -11.47 23.05 -20.44
N GLU A 345 -10.86 24.03 -21.13
CA GLU A 345 -10.28 25.23 -20.54
C GLU A 345 -11.31 26.08 -19.79
N SER A 346 -12.56 26.11 -20.28
CA SER A 346 -13.62 26.94 -19.72
C SER A 346 -14.09 26.37 -18.38
N GLY A 347 -14.19 25.04 -18.27
CA GLY A 347 -14.47 24.32 -17.03
C GLY A 347 -13.38 24.54 -15.99
N PHE A 348 -12.10 24.48 -16.39
CA PHE A 348 -10.98 24.74 -15.50
C PHE A 348 -10.92 26.20 -15.02
N LYS A 349 -11.13 27.17 -15.92
CA LYS A 349 -11.20 28.60 -15.56
C LYS A 349 -12.32 28.89 -14.57
N ARG A 350 -13.51 28.32 -14.79
CA ARG A 350 -14.62 28.44 -13.84
C ARG A 350 -14.27 27.83 -12.49
N HIS A 351 -13.64 26.65 -12.48
CA HIS A 351 -13.19 25.99 -11.25
C HIS A 351 -12.23 26.86 -10.42
N ILE A 352 -11.16 27.42 -11.02
CA ILE A 352 -10.18 28.23 -10.26
C ILE A 352 -10.74 29.56 -9.74
N THR A 353 -11.86 30.03 -10.31
CA THR A 353 -12.56 31.23 -9.83
C THR A 353 -13.59 30.96 -8.73
N THR A 354 -13.88 29.69 -8.40
CA THR A 354 -14.85 29.36 -7.35
C THR A 354 -14.32 29.64 -5.95
N GLU A 355 -15.22 29.99 -5.03
CA GLU A 355 -14.88 30.24 -3.63
C GLU A 355 -14.27 29.01 -2.94
N SER A 356 -14.68 27.80 -3.31
CA SER A 356 -14.12 26.55 -2.78
C SER A 356 -12.64 26.37 -3.15
N HIS A 357 -12.28 26.69 -4.40
CA HIS A 357 -10.89 26.68 -4.85
C HIS A 357 -10.08 27.79 -4.16
N GLN A 358 -10.63 29.01 -4.07
CA GLN A 358 -9.97 30.14 -3.41
C GLN A 358 -9.72 29.93 -1.92
N ARG A 359 -10.66 29.28 -1.20
CA ARG A 359 -10.47 28.90 0.21
C ARG A 359 -9.32 27.90 0.37
N ARG A 360 -9.24 26.89 -0.49
CA ARG A 360 -8.12 25.93 -0.49
C ARG A 360 -6.79 26.60 -0.82
N MET A 361 -6.78 27.57 -1.74
CA MET A 361 -5.59 28.38 -2.05
C MET A 361 -5.13 29.18 -0.83
N ALA A 362 -6.06 29.84 -0.11
CA ALA A 362 -5.73 30.62 1.08
C ALA A 362 -5.21 29.75 2.22
N SER A 363 -5.79 28.56 2.43
CA SER A 363 -5.28 27.59 3.41
C SER A 363 -3.87 27.10 3.07
N PHE A 364 -3.56 26.95 1.77
CA PHE A 364 -2.23 26.54 1.33
C PHE A 364 -1.19 27.67 1.43
N ALA A 365 -1.61 28.92 1.19
CA ALA A 365 -0.74 30.10 1.22
C ALA A 365 -0.43 30.64 2.64
N GLY A 366 -0.93 29.99 3.70
CA GLY A 366 -0.58 30.32 5.08
C GLY A 366 -1.01 31.71 5.58
N GLN A 367 -1.92 32.39 4.88
CA GLN A 367 -2.47 33.66 5.35
C GLN A 367 -3.79 33.45 6.12
N PRO A 368 -3.94 33.97 7.35
CA PRO A 368 -5.22 34.00 8.02
C PRO A 368 -6.13 35.01 7.33
N LEU A 369 -7.36 34.60 7.03
CA LEU A 369 -8.42 35.51 6.58
C LEU A 369 -8.61 36.58 7.65
N VAL A 370 -8.32 37.84 7.31
CA VAL A 370 -8.81 38.99 8.08
C VAL A 370 -10.33 38.93 8.03
N ALA A 371 -10.92 38.44 9.12
CA ALA A 371 -12.34 38.55 9.33
C ALA A 371 -12.69 40.04 9.29
N LYS A 372 -13.62 40.42 8.40
CA LYS A 372 -14.34 41.68 8.53
C LYS A 372 -15.04 41.63 9.88
N VAL A 373 -14.46 42.30 10.86
CA VAL A 373 -15.20 42.74 12.04
C VAL A 373 -16.14 43.82 11.50
N GLU A 374 -17.42 43.51 11.50
CA GLU A 374 -18.45 44.53 11.38
C GLU A 374 -18.31 45.43 12.61
N GLU A 375 -17.75 46.63 12.40
CA GLU A 375 -17.79 47.71 13.39
C GLU A 375 -19.26 48.09 13.58
N LYS A 376 -19.82 47.69 14.73
CA LYS A 376 -20.96 48.39 15.31
C LYS A 376 -20.41 49.63 16.00
N GLU A 377 -20.69 50.78 15.41
CA GLU A 377 -20.61 52.07 16.08
C GLU A 377 -21.64 52.09 17.23
N GLU A 378 -21.17 52.15 18.47
CA GLU A 378 -21.89 52.70 19.60
C GLU A 378 -20.88 53.56 20.36
N GLY A 379 -21.05 54.88 20.26
CA GLY A 379 -20.11 55.87 20.72
C GLY A 379 -20.19 56.09 22.23
N ASP A 380 -19.03 56.26 22.83
CA ASP A 380 -18.86 57.00 24.09
C ASP A 380 -17.81 58.09 23.83
N GLU A 381 -18.31 59.30 23.62
CA GLU A 381 -17.61 60.56 23.92
C GLU A 381 -17.28 60.50 25.43
N GLU A 382 -16.05 60.70 25.91
CA GLU A 382 -15.51 62.03 26.22
C GLU A 382 -14.27 61.81 27.12
N GLU A 383 -13.05 61.78 26.58
CA GLU A 383 -11.85 62.12 27.37
C GLU A 383 -10.67 62.51 26.47
N ALA A 384 -10.65 63.77 26.03
CA ALA A 384 -9.45 64.38 25.48
C ALA A 384 -9.50 65.90 25.68
N GLU A 385 -9.01 66.38 26.82
CA GLU A 385 -8.30 67.67 26.86
C GLU A 385 -7.52 67.82 28.18
N ALA A 386 -6.28 67.34 28.18
CA ALA A 386 -5.32 67.61 29.24
C ALA A 386 -4.00 68.05 28.61
N GLU A 387 -3.95 69.26 28.04
CA GLU A 387 -2.74 70.10 28.02
C GLU A 387 -3.05 71.48 27.40
N GLN A 388 -3.39 72.47 28.25
CA GLN A 388 -3.02 73.89 28.11
C GLN A 388 -3.80 74.77 29.11
N LYS A 389 -3.21 75.08 30.26
CA LYS A 389 -3.06 76.49 30.70
C LYS A 389 -2.25 76.62 31.98
N LYS A 390 -1.12 77.30 31.83
CA LYS A 390 -0.40 77.97 32.89
C LYS A 390 -1.25 79.14 33.45
N GLN A 391 -0.98 79.44 34.72
CA GLN A 391 -1.25 80.69 35.47
C GLN A 391 -2.63 80.85 36.13
N GLY A 392 -2.61 81.01 37.47
CA GLY A 392 -3.65 81.72 38.23
C GLY A 392 -4.21 81.00 39.47
N LYS A 393 -3.52 81.11 40.62
CA LYS A 393 -4.14 81.08 41.98
C LYS A 393 -5.12 82.28 42.12
N PRO A 394 -6.06 82.39 43.12
CA PRO A 394 -5.97 81.84 44.49
C PRO A 394 -7.30 81.40 45.19
N GLN A 395 -7.12 80.78 46.38
CA GLN A 395 -7.87 80.96 47.65
C GLN A 395 -9.42 80.84 47.73
N GLN A 396 -9.93 79.90 48.53
CA GLN A 396 -10.51 80.06 49.89
C GLN A 396 -11.31 78.81 50.31
N ALA A 397 -11.06 78.27 51.52
CA ALA A 397 -11.99 78.15 52.67
C ALA A 397 -13.34 77.46 52.36
N GLY A 398 -13.83 76.44 53.07
CA GLY A 398 -13.54 75.88 54.38
C GLY A 398 -14.81 75.18 54.89
N ARG A 399 -14.67 74.34 55.93
CA ARG A 399 -15.74 73.76 56.78
C ARG A 399 -16.69 72.75 56.08
N GLY A 400 -17.16 71.66 56.70
CA GLY A 400 -17.01 71.20 58.06
C GLY A 400 -17.70 69.84 58.27
N LYS A 401 -17.29 69.17 59.36
CA LYS A 401 -17.97 68.20 60.22
C LYS A 401 -19.38 67.74 59.81
N GLN A 402 -19.65 66.43 59.89
CA GLN A 402 -20.48 65.87 60.98
C GLN A 402 -20.43 64.34 61.11
N GLN A 403 -20.27 63.92 62.37
CA GLN A 403 -20.46 62.57 62.90
C GLN A 403 -21.94 62.19 62.99
N ARG A 404 -22.21 60.88 62.97
CA ARG A 404 -23.18 60.08 63.77
C ARG A 404 -23.60 58.89 62.89
N GLY A 405 -23.69 57.64 63.32
CA GLY A 405 -23.61 57.03 64.64
C GLY A 405 -24.58 55.85 64.71
N ARG A 406 -24.08 54.69 65.16
CA ARG A 406 -24.76 53.60 65.89
C ARG A 406 -25.78 52.68 65.20
N GLY A 407 -25.65 51.39 65.52
CA GLY A 407 -26.74 50.40 65.56
C GLY A 407 -26.32 48.98 65.15
N ARG A 408 -25.47 48.26 65.89
CA ARG A 408 -25.83 47.09 66.73
C ARG A 408 -27.03 46.25 66.24
N GLY A 409 -26.76 44.98 65.91
CA GLY A 409 -27.74 43.89 65.88
C GLY A 409 -27.03 42.53 65.82
N ARG A 410 -27.02 41.80 66.95
CA ARG A 410 -26.48 40.45 67.11
C ARG A 410 -27.51 39.40 66.65
N GLY A 411 -27.05 38.27 66.11
CA GLY A 411 -27.84 37.04 66.01
C GLY A 411 -26.94 35.83 65.77
N ARG A 412 -26.86 34.93 66.75
CA ARG A 412 -26.12 33.66 66.76
C ARG A 412 -27.04 32.49 66.38
N GLY A 413 -26.47 31.42 65.83
CA GLY A 413 -27.02 30.05 65.76
C GLY A 413 -26.31 29.29 64.65
N ARG A 414 -25.24 28.49 64.83
CA ARG A 414 -24.99 27.24 65.59
C ARG A 414 -25.76 26.00 65.08
N GLY A 415 -24.98 24.96 64.77
CA GLY A 415 -25.39 23.56 64.49
C GLY A 415 -25.25 23.23 63.00
N GLY A 416 -24.49 22.25 62.52
CA GLY A 416 -23.87 21.04 63.07
C GLY A 416 -23.86 20.03 61.90
N SER A 417 -22.70 19.48 61.51
CA SER A 417 -22.39 18.03 61.53
C SER A 417 -23.37 17.18 60.68
N GLN A 418 -22.95 16.38 59.71
CA GLN A 418 -21.79 15.50 59.61
C GLN A 418 -21.53 15.14 58.15
#